data_AF-A0A0C1QJU1-F1
#
_entry.id   AF-A0A0C1QJU1-F1
#
_cell.length_a   1.000
_cell.length_b   1.000
_cell.length_c   1.000
_cell.angle_alpha   90.00
_cell.angle_beta   90.00
_cell.angle_gamma   90.00
#
_symmetry.space_group_name_H-M   'P 1'
#
loop_
_entity.id
_entity.type
_entity.pdbx_description
1 polymer ?
#
loop_
_entity_poly.entity_id
_entity_poly.type
_entity_poly.pdbx_seq_one_letter_code
_entity_poly.pdbx_strand_id
1 'polypeptide(L)'
;MNMKHIEVRKCKDPITIEEILEAEGTIGAKLPSDYVEHLLKYNGGHPDKDCYPLLEPLPYYNRITKAEAKSYDSEIAWFYAIHDGEYSNLLREYKFDGDRLPKGLIAIGRNSFGDLICMSVGMGNYGKVYFWTLEGSVQLGEEEPWWDNVFLIANSFTDFINSLYSSNIEGDEDTNFINIHDKYSLPYYLNNGRKHAELMKSFFAKTPTEVEEFIVDKIEENNDLILKYEVPSEKKRYIRYITDKTGKYKDAIEDMVDYSSQEKIDA
;
A
#
# COMPACT_ATOMS: atom_id res chain seq x y z
N MET A 1 -0.88 15.67 5.04
CA MET A 1 -1.76 14.60 5.54
C MET A 1 -1.01 13.96 6.70
N ASN A 2 -1.67 13.56 7.79
CA ASN A 2 -0.97 12.85 8.87
C ASN A 2 -0.75 11.39 8.44
N MET A 3 0.36 10.81 8.88
CA MET A 3 0.66 9.40 8.65
C MET A 3 -0.21 8.52 9.56
N LYS A 4 -0.87 7.53 8.96
CA LYS A 4 -1.68 6.48 9.60
C LYS A 4 -0.82 5.74 10.62
N HIS A 5 -1.41 5.36 11.74
CA HIS A 5 -0.70 4.55 12.71
C HIS A 5 -0.57 3.11 12.22
N ILE A 6 0.68 2.64 12.15
CA ILE A 6 1.03 1.25 11.88
C ILE A 6 2.01 0.74 12.92
N GLU A 7 1.96 -0.57 13.18
CA GLU A 7 2.94 -1.26 13.99
C GLU A 7 3.94 -1.95 13.06
N VAL A 8 5.23 -1.76 13.30
CA VAL A 8 6.27 -2.43 12.52
C VAL A 8 7.00 -3.41 13.44
N ARG A 9 7.02 -4.67 13.02
CA ARG A 9 7.63 -5.77 13.78
C ARG A 9 8.99 -6.11 13.20
N LYS A 10 9.83 -6.73 14.02
CA LYS A 10 11.17 -7.20 13.62
C LYS A 10 12.06 -6.06 13.06
N CYS A 11 11.88 -4.85 13.57
CA CYS A 11 12.75 -3.71 13.30
C CYS A 11 14.18 -4.01 13.75
N LYS A 12 15.15 -3.32 13.13
CA LYS A 12 16.50 -3.22 13.68
C LYS A 12 16.51 -2.25 14.87
N ASP A 13 17.65 -2.18 15.54
CA ASP A 13 17.87 -1.22 16.61
C ASP A 13 17.56 0.21 16.12
N PRO A 14 16.99 1.08 16.98
CA PRO A 14 16.71 2.46 16.62
C PRO A 14 17.94 3.16 16.08
N ILE A 15 17.74 3.99 15.06
CA ILE A 15 18.79 4.73 14.37
C ILE A 15 18.76 6.22 14.76
N THR A 16 19.92 6.89 14.73
CA THR A 16 20.01 8.33 14.99
C THR A 16 19.96 9.17 13.71
N ILE A 17 19.76 10.48 13.87
CA ILE A 17 19.82 11.44 12.77
C ILE A 17 21.21 11.43 12.11
N GLU A 18 22.28 11.29 12.90
CA GLU A 18 23.65 11.25 12.38
C GLU A 18 23.86 10.04 11.46
N GLU A 19 23.40 8.86 11.86
CA GLU A 19 23.48 7.65 11.03
C GLU A 19 22.65 7.78 9.74
N ILE A 20 21.49 8.45 9.80
CA ILE A 20 20.71 8.79 8.60
C ILE A 20 21.47 9.78 7.70
N LEU A 21 22.11 10.81 8.26
CA LEU A 21 22.91 11.76 7.48
C LEU A 21 24.11 11.08 6.80
N GLU A 22 24.73 10.09 7.44
CA GLU A 22 25.78 9.26 6.85
C GLU A 22 25.25 8.37 5.71
N ALA A 23 24.06 7.77 5.90
CA ALA A 23 23.37 7.01 4.87
C ALA A 23 23.03 7.90 3.66
N GLU A 24 22.49 9.10 3.87
CA GLU A 24 22.25 10.10 2.81
C GLU A 24 23.53 10.49 2.07
N GLY A 25 24.65 10.63 2.79
CA GLY A 25 25.97 10.86 2.21
C GLY A 25 26.42 9.71 1.31
N THR A 26 26.13 8.46 1.71
CA THR A 26 26.43 7.25 0.92
C THR A 26 25.54 7.13 -0.31
N ILE A 27 24.25 7.46 -0.19
CA ILE A 27 23.27 7.48 -1.30
C ILE A 27 23.56 8.65 -2.25
N GLY A 28 24.15 9.74 -1.76
CA GLY A 28 24.38 10.97 -2.51
C GLY A 28 23.13 11.83 -2.67
N ALA A 29 22.09 11.60 -1.86
CA ALA A 29 20.84 12.34 -1.90
C ALA A 29 20.18 12.41 -0.51
N LYS A 30 19.34 13.43 -0.31
CA LYS A 30 18.53 13.58 0.90
C LYS A 30 17.30 12.67 0.86
N LEU A 31 17.02 11.99 1.95
CA LEU A 31 15.79 11.21 2.13
C LEU A 31 14.62 12.16 2.44
N PRO A 32 13.41 11.89 1.91
CA PRO A 32 12.22 12.65 2.25
C PRO A 32 11.95 12.66 3.75
N SER A 33 11.53 13.80 4.29
CA SER A 33 11.40 13.98 5.74
C SER A 33 10.40 13.03 6.39
N ASP A 34 9.32 12.70 5.69
CA ASP A 34 8.31 11.73 6.17
C ASP A 34 8.86 10.30 6.23
N TYR A 35 9.78 9.94 5.32
CA TYR A 35 10.51 8.68 5.40
C TYR A 35 11.55 8.67 6.53
N VAL A 36 12.24 9.79 6.75
CA VAL A 36 13.17 9.95 7.88
C VAL A 36 12.43 9.81 9.21
N GLU A 37 11.27 10.43 9.37
CA GLU A 37 10.42 10.27 10.55
C GLU A 37 10.04 8.81 10.80
N HIS A 38 9.74 8.06 9.73
CA HIS A 38 9.48 6.63 9.84
C HIS A 38 10.71 5.82 10.25
N LEU A 39 11.88 6.05 9.65
CA LEU A 39 13.12 5.34 9.98
C LEU A 39 13.53 5.53 11.44
N LEU A 40 13.37 6.74 11.98
CA LEU A 40 13.66 7.05 13.38
C LEU A 40 12.72 6.32 14.35
N LYS A 41 11.47 6.10 13.94
CA LYS A 41 10.48 5.34 14.73
C LYS A 41 10.68 3.83 14.57
N TYR A 42 10.94 3.39 13.35
CA TYR A 42 11.05 2.00 12.92
C TYR A 42 12.20 1.86 11.91
N ASN A 43 13.35 1.38 12.37
CA ASN A 43 14.49 1.14 11.48
C ASN A 43 14.26 -0.15 10.66
N GLY A 44 13.53 -0.01 9.56
CA GLY A 44 13.03 -1.10 8.72
C GLY A 44 12.06 -2.04 9.46
N GLY A 45 11.86 -3.24 8.92
CA GLY A 45 11.02 -4.27 9.53
C GLY A 45 9.80 -4.64 8.67
N HIS A 46 8.86 -5.36 9.26
CA HIS A 46 7.64 -5.84 8.59
C HIS A 46 6.40 -5.19 9.22
N PRO A 47 5.62 -4.40 8.45
CA PRO A 47 4.45 -3.73 8.98
C PRO A 47 3.31 -4.73 9.30
N ASP A 48 2.42 -4.36 10.22
CA ASP A 48 1.18 -5.10 10.52
C ASP A 48 0.16 -5.02 9.37
N LYS A 49 0.22 -3.92 8.61
CA LYS A 49 -0.50 -3.66 7.38
C LYS A 49 0.51 -3.68 6.24
N ASP A 50 0.51 -4.76 5.48
CA ASP A 50 1.53 -5.04 4.48
C ASP A 50 1.01 -4.96 3.05
N CYS A 51 -0.29 -4.92 2.81
CA CYS A 51 -0.84 -4.85 1.45
C CYS A 51 -1.06 -3.42 0.97
N TYR A 52 -0.90 -3.19 -0.33
CA TYR A 52 -1.24 -1.94 -1.01
C TYR A 52 -1.75 -2.23 -2.44
N PRO A 53 -2.78 -1.52 -2.93
CA PRO A 53 -3.19 -1.64 -4.31
C PRO A 53 -2.22 -0.97 -5.28
N LEU A 54 -2.20 -1.50 -6.51
CA LEU A 54 -1.56 -0.84 -7.64
C LEU A 54 -2.52 0.19 -8.25
N LEU A 55 -2.00 1.36 -8.61
CA LEU A 55 -2.82 2.43 -9.22
C LEU A 55 -3.17 2.15 -10.68
N GLU A 56 -2.34 1.36 -11.36
CA GLU A 56 -2.49 0.99 -12.76
C GLU A 56 -2.26 -0.52 -12.94
N PRO A 57 -2.97 -1.18 -13.88
CA PRO A 57 -2.70 -2.58 -14.18
C PRO A 57 -1.30 -2.76 -14.76
N LEU A 58 -0.59 -3.80 -14.32
CA LEU A 58 0.76 -4.09 -14.81
C LEU A 58 0.72 -4.34 -16.34
N PRO A 59 1.45 -3.55 -17.15
CA PRO A 59 1.49 -3.68 -18.60
C PRO A 59 1.98 -5.05 -19.08
N TYR A 60 2.83 -5.72 -18.29
CA TYR A 60 3.40 -7.02 -18.62
C TYR A 60 2.31 -8.09 -18.83
N TYR A 61 1.31 -8.14 -17.94
CA TYR A 61 0.16 -9.03 -18.08
C TYR A 61 -0.61 -8.75 -19.38
N ASN A 62 -0.77 -7.48 -19.73
CA ASN A 62 -1.51 -7.04 -20.90
C ASN A 62 -0.76 -7.37 -22.22
N ARG A 63 0.58 -7.34 -22.21
CA ARG A 63 1.42 -7.66 -23.39
C ARG A 63 1.51 -9.16 -23.67
N ILE A 64 1.56 -10.01 -22.66
CA ILE A 64 1.77 -11.46 -22.84
C ILE A 64 0.46 -12.23 -22.89
N THR A 65 -0.48 -11.94 -21.98
CA THR A 65 -1.65 -12.82 -21.82
C THR A 65 -2.84 -12.40 -22.68
N LYS A 66 -2.88 -11.14 -23.18
CA LYS A 66 -4.07 -10.51 -23.78
C LYS A 66 -5.35 -10.70 -22.95
N ALA A 67 -5.21 -11.06 -21.68
CA ALA A 67 -6.32 -11.19 -20.75
C ALA A 67 -6.74 -9.78 -20.31
N GLU A 68 -7.99 -9.66 -19.85
CA GLU A 68 -8.42 -8.44 -19.18
C GLU A 68 -7.42 -8.08 -18.09
N ALA A 69 -7.02 -6.81 -18.06
CA ALA A 69 -6.05 -6.28 -17.13
C ALA A 69 -6.49 -6.54 -15.69
N LYS A 70 -5.92 -7.57 -15.05
CA LYS A 70 -6.13 -7.83 -13.63
C LYS A 70 -5.13 -6.96 -12.86
N SER A 71 -5.65 -5.98 -12.15
CA SER A 71 -4.88 -5.29 -11.10
C SER A 71 -4.86 -6.24 -9.91
N TYR A 72 -3.66 -6.64 -9.49
CA TYR A 72 -3.49 -7.34 -8.23
C TYR A 72 -2.88 -6.36 -7.25
N ASP A 73 -3.34 -6.40 -6.02
CA ASP A 73 -2.67 -5.73 -4.92
C ASP A 73 -1.34 -6.46 -4.65
N SER A 74 -0.35 -5.72 -4.17
CA SER A 74 0.93 -6.29 -3.77
C SER A 74 1.08 -6.14 -2.26
N GLU A 75 2.08 -6.83 -1.71
CA GLU A 75 2.43 -6.72 -0.30
C GLU A 75 3.87 -6.22 -0.10
N ILE A 76 4.17 -5.75 1.09
CA ILE A 76 5.52 -5.44 1.55
C ILE A 76 5.97 -6.42 2.62
N ALA A 77 6.88 -7.30 2.22
CA ALA A 77 7.45 -8.27 3.13
C ALA A 77 8.38 -7.58 4.13
N TRP A 78 9.19 -6.63 3.65
CA TRP A 78 10.16 -5.92 4.48
C TRP A 78 10.43 -4.51 3.97
N PHE A 79 10.34 -3.52 4.85
CA PHE A 79 11.08 -2.27 4.73
C PHE A 79 12.55 -2.51 5.03
N TYR A 80 13.42 -1.89 4.25
CA TYR A 80 14.86 -1.94 4.45
C TYR A 80 15.28 -1.02 5.60
N ALA A 81 16.18 -1.53 6.43
CA ALA A 81 16.77 -0.84 7.57
C ALA A 81 18.14 -0.27 7.20
N ILE A 82 18.59 0.74 7.93
CA ILE A 82 19.97 1.20 7.88
C ILE A 82 20.72 0.53 9.05
N HIS A 83 21.65 -0.36 8.72
CA HIS A 83 22.47 -1.12 9.69
C HIS A 83 23.67 -1.77 8.97
N ASP A 84 24.55 -2.47 9.68
CA ASP A 84 25.75 -3.10 9.10
C ASP A 84 25.56 -4.53 8.56
N GLY A 85 24.38 -5.11 8.79
CA GLY A 85 24.05 -6.50 8.45
C GLY A 85 23.76 -6.70 6.96
N GLU A 86 23.60 -7.96 6.54
CA GLU A 86 23.56 -8.29 5.11
C GLU A 86 22.18 -8.14 4.47
N TYR A 87 21.13 -8.59 5.15
CA TYR A 87 19.78 -8.70 4.59
C TYR A 87 18.89 -7.52 5.00
N SER A 88 18.01 -7.11 4.09
CA SER A 88 17.05 -6.01 4.30
C SER A 88 17.76 -4.71 4.70
N ASN A 89 18.89 -4.44 4.03
CA ASN A 89 19.77 -3.31 4.33
C ASN A 89 19.68 -2.26 3.22
N LEU A 90 19.20 -1.06 3.56
CA LEU A 90 18.99 0.04 2.62
C LEU A 90 20.23 0.33 1.77
N LEU A 91 21.42 0.39 2.38
CA LEU A 91 22.65 0.78 1.70
C LEU A 91 23.26 -0.34 0.85
N ARG A 92 22.96 -1.61 1.16
CA ARG A 92 23.41 -2.75 0.35
C ARG A 92 22.46 -3.01 -0.81
N GLU A 93 21.16 -3.06 -0.54
CA GLU A 93 20.13 -3.31 -1.55
C GLU A 93 20.06 -2.15 -2.54
N TYR A 94 20.20 -0.90 -2.08
CA TYR A 94 20.38 0.26 -2.96
C TYR A 94 21.52 0.09 -3.97
N LYS A 95 22.65 -0.47 -3.54
CA LYS A 95 23.80 -0.68 -4.44
C LYS A 95 23.58 -1.87 -5.38
N PHE A 96 22.99 -2.95 -4.87
CA PHE A 96 22.76 -4.15 -5.66
C PHE A 96 21.71 -3.93 -6.75
N ASP A 97 20.58 -3.32 -6.39
CA ASP A 97 19.50 -3.02 -7.31
C ASP A 97 19.70 -1.69 -8.05
N GLY A 98 20.57 -0.81 -7.56
CA GLY A 98 20.87 0.49 -8.18
C GLY A 98 21.35 0.38 -9.63
N ASP A 99 21.97 -0.74 -10.00
CA ASP A 99 22.36 -1.03 -11.39
C ASP A 99 21.15 -1.38 -12.28
N ARG A 100 20.01 -1.75 -11.69
CA ARG A 100 18.72 -2.08 -12.36
C ARG A 100 17.66 -1.01 -12.18
N LEU A 101 17.83 -0.08 -11.26
CA LEU A 101 16.89 0.99 -10.96
C LEU A 101 17.24 2.27 -11.75
N PRO A 102 16.23 2.95 -12.33
CA PRO A 102 16.46 4.26 -12.92
C PRO A 102 17.13 5.24 -11.96
N LYS A 103 18.02 6.09 -12.50
CA LYS A 103 18.72 7.11 -11.70
C LYS A 103 17.75 7.96 -10.89
N GLY A 104 18.07 8.14 -9.61
CA GLY A 104 17.25 8.89 -8.67
C GLY A 104 16.16 8.05 -7.97
N LEU A 105 16.08 6.74 -8.21
CA LEU A 105 15.31 5.82 -7.38
C LEU A 105 16.22 5.07 -6.41
N ILE A 106 15.70 4.81 -5.22
CA ILE A 106 16.30 3.91 -4.23
C ILE A 106 15.27 2.88 -3.81
N ALA A 107 15.68 1.63 -3.63
CA ALA A 107 14.81 0.61 -3.03
C ALA A 107 14.70 0.89 -1.52
N ILE A 108 13.48 0.92 -0.99
CA ILE A 108 13.18 1.12 0.43
C ILE A 108 12.54 -0.12 1.08
N GLY A 109 12.22 -1.13 0.28
CA GLY A 109 11.66 -2.37 0.73
C GLY A 109 11.39 -3.32 -0.43
N ARG A 110 10.85 -4.50 -0.11
CA ARG A 110 10.51 -5.53 -1.10
C ARG A 110 9.27 -6.30 -0.72
N ASN A 111 8.64 -6.90 -1.72
CA ASN A 111 7.64 -7.94 -1.52
C ASN A 111 8.31 -9.33 -1.39
N SER A 112 7.51 -10.36 -1.15
CA SER A 112 7.95 -11.75 -1.00
C SER A 112 8.39 -12.41 -2.31
N PHE A 113 8.07 -11.78 -3.45
CA PHE A 113 8.36 -12.28 -4.79
C PHE A 113 9.64 -11.68 -5.41
N GLY A 114 10.30 -10.75 -4.70
CA GLY A 114 11.53 -10.11 -5.15
C GLY A 114 11.32 -8.81 -5.94
N ASP A 115 10.09 -8.33 -6.06
CA ASP A 115 9.82 -6.97 -6.54
C ASP A 115 10.12 -5.95 -5.43
N LEU A 116 10.34 -4.71 -5.83
CA LEU A 116 10.83 -3.65 -4.95
C LEU A 116 9.79 -2.56 -4.75
N ILE A 117 9.77 -2.02 -3.54
CA ILE A 117 9.16 -0.73 -3.24
C ILE A 117 10.29 0.29 -3.30
N CYS A 118 10.17 1.25 -4.21
CA CYS A 118 11.20 2.25 -4.48
C CYS A 118 10.71 3.66 -4.13
N MET A 119 11.63 4.52 -3.73
CA MET A 119 11.37 5.93 -3.47
C MET A 119 12.22 6.79 -4.39
N SER A 120 11.64 7.86 -4.93
CA SER A 120 12.43 8.84 -5.66
C SER A 120 13.12 9.84 -4.74
N VAL A 121 14.42 9.99 -4.95
CA VAL A 121 15.26 11.06 -4.41
C VAL A 121 15.70 12.05 -5.52
N GLY A 122 15.16 11.91 -6.73
CA GLY A 122 15.42 12.81 -7.86
C GLY A 122 14.53 14.05 -7.86
N MET A 123 15.04 15.19 -8.35
CA MET A 123 14.36 16.50 -8.24
C MET A 123 12.96 16.57 -8.91
N GLY A 124 12.71 15.82 -9.98
CA GLY A 124 11.45 15.90 -10.75
C GLY A 124 10.26 15.18 -10.11
N ASN A 125 10.53 14.25 -9.20
CA ASN A 125 9.54 13.37 -8.59
C ASN A 125 9.90 13.02 -7.14
N TYR A 126 10.66 13.88 -6.48
CA TYR A 126 11.17 13.70 -5.12
C TYR A 126 10.05 13.29 -4.15
N GLY A 127 10.29 12.24 -3.37
CA GLY A 127 9.35 11.72 -2.39
C GLY A 127 8.29 10.75 -2.91
N LYS A 128 8.08 10.67 -4.23
CA LYS A 128 7.12 9.71 -4.79
C LYS A 128 7.58 8.27 -4.58
N VAL A 129 6.61 7.38 -4.34
CA VAL A 129 6.84 5.95 -4.09
C VAL A 129 6.35 5.14 -5.28
N TYR A 130 7.14 4.16 -5.66
CA TYR A 130 6.97 3.35 -6.85
C TYR A 130 7.05 1.86 -6.52
N PHE A 131 6.30 1.06 -7.25
CA PHE A 131 6.51 -0.37 -7.37
C PHE A 131 7.42 -0.63 -8.56
N TRP A 132 8.50 -1.37 -8.36
CA TRP A 132 9.37 -1.85 -9.43
C TRP A 132 9.27 -3.36 -9.51
N THR A 133 8.97 -3.89 -10.69
CA THR A 133 8.88 -5.34 -10.88
C THR A 133 10.12 -5.95 -11.49
N LEU A 134 10.53 -7.10 -10.94
CA LEU A 134 11.57 -7.94 -11.51
C LEU A 134 11.12 -8.57 -12.84
N GLU A 135 9.83 -8.88 -12.96
CA GLU A 135 9.29 -9.49 -14.16
C GLU A 135 9.34 -8.50 -15.35
N GLY A 136 10.12 -8.87 -16.37
CA GLY A 136 10.37 -7.98 -17.51
C GLY A 136 11.48 -6.96 -17.29
N SER A 137 12.23 -7.01 -16.17
CA SER A 137 13.41 -6.16 -15.96
C SER A 137 14.55 -6.48 -16.91
N VAL A 138 15.33 -5.46 -17.27
CA VAL A 138 16.61 -5.65 -17.96
C VAL A 138 17.52 -6.54 -17.12
N GLN A 139 18.33 -7.35 -17.78
CA GLN A 139 19.36 -8.13 -17.10
C GLN A 139 20.47 -7.21 -16.61
N LEU A 140 21.19 -7.62 -15.56
CA LEU A 140 22.35 -6.88 -15.07
C LEU A 140 23.36 -6.69 -16.20
N GLY A 141 23.73 -5.44 -16.47
CA GLY A 141 24.73 -5.08 -17.47
C GLY A 141 24.20 -4.91 -18.90
N GLU A 142 22.89 -4.99 -19.13
CA GLU A 142 22.26 -4.68 -20.41
C GLU A 142 21.50 -3.34 -20.36
N GLU A 143 21.78 -2.42 -21.32
CA GLU A 143 21.18 -1.09 -21.50
C GLU A 143 20.95 -0.24 -20.22
N GLU A 144 20.38 0.97 -20.34
CA GLU A 144 20.10 1.80 -19.15
C GLU A 144 18.82 1.30 -18.44
N PRO A 145 18.76 1.31 -17.10
CA PRO A 145 17.58 0.85 -16.39
C PRO A 145 16.35 1.70 -16.71
N TRP A 146 15.32 1.05 -17.27
CA TRP A 146 14.14 1.71 -17.83
C TRP A 146 13.05 1.95 -16.79
N TRP A 147 12.33 3.05 -16.96
CA TRP A 147 11.10 3.35 -16.22
C TRP A 147 9.91 2.44 -16.60
N ASP A 148 10.05 1.61 -17.65
CA ASP A 148 9.00 0.75 -18.17
C ASP A 148 8.47 -0.28 -17.15
N ASN A 149 9.26 -0.62 -16.13
CA ASN A 149 8.86 -1.53 -15.05
C ASN A 149 8.64 -0.82 -13.71
N VAL A 150 8.56 0.51 -13.72
CA VAL A 150 8.38 1.35 -12.54
C VAL A 150 6.99 1.97 -12.59
N PHE A 151 6.18 1.66 -11.59
CA PHE A 151 4.78 2.08 -11.50
C PHE A 151 4.59 2.97 -10.28
N LEU A 152 3.99 4.14 -10.46
CA LEU A 152 3.68 5.03 -9.34
C LEU A 152 2.63 4.35 -8.45
N ILE A 153 2.89 4.27 -7.15
CA ILE A 153 1.93 3.74 -6.16
C ILE A 153 1.53 4.77 -5.10
N ALA A 154 2.34 5.80 -4.85
CA ALA A 154 1.97 6.91 -3.97
C ALA A 154 2.75 8.19 -4.27
N ASN A 155 2.18 9.35 -3.91
CA ASN A 155 2.81 10.65 -4.13
C ASN A 155 3.80 11.08 -3.03
N SER A 156 3.81 10.37 -1.90
CA SER A 156 4.75 10.57 -0.77
C SER A 156 4.87 9.27 0.03
N PHE A 157 5.83 9.18 0.96
CA PHE A 157 5.91 8.04 1.86
C PHE A 157 4.72 8.00 2.82
N THR A 158 4.28 9.16 3.29
CA THR A 158 3.05 9.29 4.09
C THR A 158 1.83 8.76 3.34
N ASP A 159 1.69 9.13 2.07
CA ASP A 159 0.62 8.66 1.19
C ASP A 159 0.70 7.13 1.05
N PHE A 160 1.90 6.57 0.88
CA PHE A 160 2.11 5.11 0.82
C PHE A 160 1.74 4.39 2.12
N ILE A 161 2.13 4.89 3.29
CA ILE A 161 1.77 4.27 4.58
C ILE A 161 0.26 4.35 4.82
N ASN A 162 -0.38 5.47 4.47
CA ASN A 162 -1.83 5.62 4.57
C ASN A 162 -2.58 4.64 3.65
N SER A 163 -1.90 4.28 2.57
CA SER A 163 -2.32 3.32 1.57
C SER A 163 -2.35 1.86 2.07
N LEU A 164 -1.59 1.54 3.13
CA LEU A 164 -1.39 0.18 3.61
C LEU A 164 -2.61 -0.37 4.37
N TYR A 165 -2.89 -1.65 4.12
CA TYR A 165 -3.94 -2.41 4.78
C TYR A 165 -3.47 -3.83 5.12
N SER A 166 -4.10 -4.47 6.11
CA SER A 166 -3.84 -5.89 6.40
C SER A 166 -4.70 -6.76 5.48
N SER A 167 -4.11 -7.80 4.91
CA SER A 167 -4.86 -8.87 4.23
C SER A 167 -5.64 -9.75 5.24
N ASN A 168 -6.54 -9.15 6.01
CA ASN A 168 -7.47 -9.89 6.86
C ASN A 168 -8.86 -9.27 6.73
N ILE A 169 -9.79 -10.02 6.15
CA ILE A 169 -11.13 -10.32 6.69
C ILE A 169 -11.60 -11.50 5.83
N GLU A 170 -12.15 -12.52 6.48
CA GLU A 170 -12.89 -13.62 5.88
C GLU A 170 -13.70 -13.15 4.67
N GLY A 171 -13.16 -13.41 3.49
CA GLY A 171 -13.91 -13.28 2.27
C GLY A 171 -14.87 -14.42 2.16
N ASP A 172 -16.16 -14.10 2.16
CA ASP A 172 -17.12 -15.02 1.55
C ASP A 172 -16.60 -15.33 0.15
N GLU A 173 -16.57 -16.60 -0.24
CA GLU A 173 -15.97 -17.07 -1.51
C GLU A 173 -16.54 -16.32 -2.74
N ASP A 174 -17.66 -15.63 -2.56
CA ASP A 174 -18.43 -14.86 -3.55
C ASP A 174 -18.08 -13.35 -3.63
N THR A 175 -17.08 -12.85 -2.89
CA THR A 175 -16.74 -11.41 -2.85
C THR A 175 -15.26 -11.10 -3.12
N ASN A 176 -15.01 -10.09 -3.97
CA ASN A 176 -13.67 -9.51 -4.15
C ASN A 176 -13.49 -8.30 -3.23
N PHE A 177 -12.46 -8.34 -2.38
CA PHE A 177 -12.10 -7.28 -1.44
C PHE A 177 -11.26 -6.21 -2.11
N ILE A 178 -11.60 -4.94 -1.87
CA ILE A 178 -10.84 -3.80 -2.37
C ILE A 178 -10.71 -2.78 -1.25
N ASN A 179 -9.49 -2.60 -0.75
CA ASN A 179 -9.19 -1.54 0.20
C ASN A 179 -8.89 -0.25 -0.57
N ILE A 180 -9.46 0.88 -0.12
CA ILE A 180 -9.20 2.18 -0.75
C ILE A 180 -8.29 3.01 0.15
N HIS A 181 -7.22 3.53 -0.44
CA HIS A 181 -6.13 4.23 0.24
C HIS A 181 -6.54 5.48 1.04
N ASP A 182 -7.66 6.12 0.66
CA ASP A 182 -8.31 7.16 1.43
C ASP A 182 -9.78 7.30 0.99
N LYS A 183 -10.56 8.11 1.72
CA LYS A 183 -11.98 8.40 1.41
C LYS A 183 -12.23 9.02 0.02
N TYR A 184 -11.19 9.40 -0.71
CA TYR A 184 -11.26 10.03 -2.04
C TYR A 184 -10.68 9.16 -3.15
N SER A 185 -9.98 8.08 -2.79
CA SER A 185 -9.35 7.12 -3.67
C SER A 185 -10.46 6.27 -4.28
N LEU A 186 -10.81 6.61 -5.51
CA LEU A 186 -11.66 5.75 -6.30
C LEU A 186 -10.82 4.53 -6.71
N PRO A 187 -11.32 3.29 -6.55
CA PRO A 187 -10.69 2.14 -7.18
C PRO A 187 -10.90 2.27 -8.69
N TYR A 188 -10.02 3.03 -9.34
CA TYR A 188 -10.12 3.39 -10.76
C TYR A 188 -10.08 2.16 -11.68
N TYR A 189 -9.64 1.02 -11.16
CA TYR A 189 -9.63 -0.30 -11.80
C TYR A 189 -10.98 -1.04 -11.74
N LEU A 190 -11.96 -0.57 -10.95
CA LEU A 190 -13.35 -1.03 -11.03
C LEU A 190 -14.11 -0.20 -12.08
N ASN A 191 -14.54 -0.81 -13.19
CA ASN A 191 -15.48 -0.18 -14.13
C ASN A 191 -16.74 0.35 -13.41
N ASN A 192 -17.19 -0.35 -12.37
CA ASN A 192 -18.32 0.05 -11.54
C ASN A 192 -17.96 1.06 -10.43
N GLY A 193 -16.70 1.07 -9.96
CA GLY A 193 -16.21 2.09 -9.01
C GLY A 193 -16.21 3.48 -9.64
N ARG A 194 -15.86 3.59 -10.94
CA ARG A 194 -16.04 4.82 -11.71
C ARG A 194 -17.51 5.19 -11.86
N LYS A 195 -18.36 4.21 -12.19
CA LYS A 195 -19.81 4.40 -12.37
C LYS A 195 -20.50 4.93 -11.12
N HIS A 196 -20.10 4.46 -9.93
CA HIS A 196 -20.70 4.84 -8.65
C HIS A 196 -19.82 5.76 -7.80
N ALA A 197 -18.82 6.40 -8.41
CA ALA A 197 -17.81 7.21 -7.74
C ALA A 197 -18.39 8.24 -6.75
N GLU A 198 -19.46 8.93 -7.15
CA GLU A 198 -20.10 9.94 -6.29
C GLU A 198 -20.86 9.32 -5.10
N LEU A 199 -21.42 8.13 -5.25
CA LEU A 199 -22.03 7.39 -4.14
C LEU A 199 -20.97 6.91 -3.14
N MET A 200 -19.80 6.51 -3.63
CA MET A 200 -18.67 6.11 -2.79
C MET A 200 -18.09 7.31 -2.03
N LYS A 201 -17.77 8.40 -2.75
CA LYS A 201 -17.26 9.64 -2.14
C LYS A 201 -18.24 10.20 -1.11
N SER A 202 -19.53 10.26 -1.42
CA SER A 202 -20.53 10.79 -0.48
C SER A 202 -20.73 9.93 0.77
N PHE A 203 -20.40 8.65 0.70
CA PHE A 203 -20.42 7.76 1.86
C PHE A 203 -19.18 8.00 2.74
N PHE A 204 -17.98 7.88 2.15
CA PHE A 204 -16.73 8.01 2.91
C PHE A 204 -16.40 9.45 3.33
N ALA A 205 -16.99 10.47 2.69
CA ALA A 205 -16.85 11.85 3.16
C ALA A 205 -17.46 12.09 4.55
N LYS A 206 -18.34 11.21 5.03
CA LYS A 206 -18.99 11.29 6.35
C LYS A 206 -18.14 10.72 7.48
N THR A 207 -17.00 10.08 7.18
CA THR A 207 -16.25 9.36 8.20
C THR A 207 -15.59 10.32 9.20
N PRO A 208 -15.66 10.02 10.51
CA PRO A 208 -14.85 10.68 11.52
C PRO A 208 -13.35 10.58 11.21
N THR A 209 -12.56 11.47 11.80
CA THR A 209 -11.10 11.52 11.59
C THR A 209 -10.35 10.30 12.14
N GLU A 210 -10.96 9.55 13.05
CA GLU A 210 -10.41 8.31 13.61
C GLU A 210 -10.55 7.09 12.69
N VAL A 211 -11.31 7.22 11.60
CA VAL A 211 -11.48 6.15 10.62
C VAL A 211 -10.27 6.15 9.68
N GLU A 212 -9.49 5.08 9.76
CA GLU A 212 -8.27 4.89 8.95
C GLU A 212 -8.41 3.80 7.89
N GLU A 213 -9.56 3.12 7.82
CA GLU A 213 -9.82 2.01 6.91
C GLU A 213 -11.18 2.13 6.24
N PHE A 214 -11.17 1.90 4.93
CA PHE A 214 -12.32 2.05 4.05
C PHE A 214 -12.39 0.83 3.15
N ILE A 215 -13.49 0.09 3.25
CA ILE A 215 -13.64 -1.21 2.60
C ILE A 215 -14.65 -1.08 1.46
N VAL A 216 -14.33 -1.66 0.31
CA VAL A 216 -15.22 -1.79 -0.84
C VAL A 216 -15.24 -3.25 -1.26
N ASP A 217 -16.34 -3.95 -0.99
CA ASP A 217 -16.54 -5.31 -1.49
C ASP A 217 -17.32 -5.26 -2.79
N LYS A 218 -16.94 -6.12 -3.74
CA LYS A 218 -17.68 -6.37 -4.96
C LYS A 218 -18.27 -7.78 -4.94
N ILE A 219 -19.60 -7.88 -5.02
CA ILE A 219 -20.31 -9.16 -5.14
C ILE A 219 -20.12 -9.69 -6.57
N GLU A 220 -19.57 -10.89 -6.74
CA GLU A 220 -19.24 -11.41 -8.08
C GLU A 220 -20.47 -11.65 -8.96
N GLU A 221 -21.54 -12.22 -8.38
CA GLU A 221 -22.74 -12.64 -9.12
C GLU A 221 -23.43 -11.48 -9.85
N ASN A 222 -23.52 -10.31 -9.21
CA ASN A 222 -24.33 -9.19 -9.69
C ASN A 222 -23.54 -7.87 -9.83
N ASN A 223 -22.27 -7.85 -9.43
CA ASN A 223 -21.38 -6.70 -9.40
C ASN A 223 -21.83 -5.55 -8.46
N ASP A 224 -22.76 -5.81 -7.55
CA ASP A 224 -23.15 -4.85 -6.50
C ASP A 224 -21.96 -4.55 -5.59
N LEU A 225 -21.97 -3.36 -5.00
CA LEU A 225 -20.90 -2.88 -4.12
C LEU A 225 -21.39 -2.79 -2.68
N ILE A 226 -20.53 -3.18 -1.75
CA ILE A 226 -20.72 -2.98 -0.31
C ILE A 226 -19.58 -2.08 0.18
N LEU A 227 -19.92 -0.87 0.61
CA LEU A 227 -18.95 0.05 1.21
C LEU A 227 -19.03 -0.07 2.73
N LYS A 228 -17.89 -0.15 3.42
CA LYS A 228 -17.87 -0.25 4.89
C LYS A 228 -16.78 0.64 5.47
N TYR A 229 -17.05 1.17 6.67
CA TYR A 229 -16.02 1.71 7.55
C TYR A 229 -16.43 1.52 9.01
N GLU A 230 -15.44 1.43 9.88
CA GLU A 230 -15.63 1.22 11.32
C GLU A 230 -15.27 2.48 12.09
N VAL A 231 -16.07 2.82 13.10
CA VAL A 231 -15.88 3.98 13.99
C VAL A 231 -15.62 3.44 15.39
N PRO A 232 -14.34 3.29 15.79
CA PRO A 232 -13.97 2.66 17.05
C PRO A 232 -14.58 3.35 18.28
N SER A 233 -14.62 4.69 18.30
CA SER A 233 -15.19 5.42 19.45
C SER A 233 -16.69 5.17 19.64
N GLU A 234 -17.40 4.83 18.56
CA GLU A 234 -18.83 4.53 18.59
C GLU A 234 -19.13 3.03 18.73
N LYS A 235 -18.12 2.16 18.60
CA LYS A 235 -18.29 0.71 18.45
C LYS A 235 -19.28 0.34 17.34
N LYS A 236 -19.24 1.06 16.22
CA LYS A 236 -20.17 0.89 15.09
C LYS A 236 -19.45 0.67 13.77
N ARG A 237 -20.06 -0.16 12.93
CA ARG A 237 -19.73 -0.32 11.52
C ARG A 237 -20.83 0.32 10.68
N TYR A 238 -20.43 1.20 9.78
CA TYR A 238 -21.32 1.86 8.83
C TYR A 238 -21.20 1.16 7.48
N ILE A 239 -22.34 0.88 6.85
CA ILE A 239 -22.39 0.10 5.60
C ILE A 239 -23.27 0.81 4.57
N ARG A 240 -22.86 0.79 3.31
CA ARG A 240 -23.68 1.16 2.16
C ARG A 240 -23.69 0.07 1.11
N TYR A 241 -24.87 -0.43 0.79
CA TYR A 241 -25.11 -1.33 -0.33
C TYR A 241 -25.45 -0.51 -1.57
N ILE A 242 -24.82 -0.77 -2.71
CA ILE A 242 -25.10 -0.14 -4.00
C ILE A 242 -25.44 -1.22 -5.02
N THR A 243 -26.67 -1.18 -5.55
CA THR A 243 -27.09 -2.08 -6.63
C THR A 243 -26.55 -1.59 -7.96
N ASP A 244 -25.60 -2.31 -8.57
CA ASP A 244 -24.86 -1.82 -9.72
C ASP A 244 -25.78 -1.50 -10.90
N LYS A 245 -26.73 -2.39 -11.19
CA LYS A 245 -27.65 -2.23 -12.33
C LYS A 245 -28.50 -0.97 -12.26
N THR A 246 -28.84 -0.50 -11.05
CA THR A 246 -29.80 0.59 -10.88
C THR A 246 -29.20 1.86 -10.28
N GLY A 247 -28.03 1.79 -9.66
CA GLY A 247 -27.43 2.88 -8.89
C GLY A 247 -28.20 3.23 -7.62
N LYS A 248 -29.20 2.43 -7.22
CA LYS A 248 -29.89 2.58 -5.93
C LYS A 248 -28.96 2.13 -4.82
N TYR A 249 -29.07 2.78 -3.67
CA TYR A 249 -28.30 2.43 -2.49
C TYR A 249 -29.17 2.34 -1.23
N LYS A 250 -28.67 1.62 -0.23
CA LYS A 250 -29.24 1.51 1.11
C LYS A 250 -28.11 1.59 2.14
N ASP A 251 -28.28 2.45 3.14
CA ASP A 251 -27.35 2.57 4.26
C ASP A 251 -27.80 1.68 5.43
N ALA A 252 -26.85 1.13 6.16
CA ALA A 252 -27.05 0.34 7.38
C ALA A 252 -25.96 0.69 8.42
N ILE A 253 -26.27 0.40 9.69
CA ILE A 253 -25.34 0.57 10.81
C ILE A 253 -25.44 -0.70 11.66
N GLU A 254 -24.29 -1.27 11.98
CA GLU A 254 -24.15 -2.50 12.78
C GLU A 254 -23.29 -2.22 14.02
N ASP A 255 -23.60 -2.89 15.14
CA ASP A 255 -22.74 -2.85 16.32
C ASP A 255 -21.51 -3.73 16.10
N MET A 256 -20.32 -3.24 16.45
CA MET A 256 -19.09 -4.04 16.37
C MET A 256 -19.03 -5.01 17.55
N VAL A 257 -18.88 -6.30 17.25
CA VAL A 257 -18.78 -7.35 18.26
C VAL A 257 -17.36 -7.38 18.82
N ASP A 258 -17.22 -7.19 20.13
CA ASP A 258 -15.94 -7.29 20.85
C ASP A 258 -15.52 -8.77 20.93
N TYR A 259 -14.70 -9.24 19.97
CA TYR A 259 -14.14 -10.60 20.01
C TYR A 259 -13.14 -10.83 21.16
N SER A 260 -12.87 -9.81 21.99
CA SER A 260 -11.97 -9.86 23.14
C SER A 260 -12.49 -10.67 24.34
N SER A 261 -13.63 -11.35 24.23
CA SER A 261 -14.26 -12.09 25.34
C SER A 261 -14.54 -13.58 25.10
N GLN A 262 -14.12 -14.16 23.97
CA GLN A 262 -14.41 -15.56 23.64
C GLN A 262 -13.25 -16.58 23.86
N GLU A 263 -12.11 -16.20 24.45
CA GLU A 263 -11.02 -17.14 24.81
C GLU A 263 -10.89 -17.40 26.33
N LYS A 264 -12.01 -17.47 27.06
CA LYS A 264 -12.03 -18.00 28.44
C LYS A 264 -13.16 -19.00 28.68
N ILE A 265 -13.22 -20.04 27.86
CA ILE A 265 -13.96 -21.30 28.07
C ILE A 265 -13.14 -22.32 27.25
N ASP A 266 -12.36 -23.28 27.75
CA ASP A 266 -12.42 -24.11 28.95
C ASP A 266 -11.02 -24.40 29.50
N ALA A 267 -10.98 -24.75 30.80
CA ALA A 267 -9.82 -25.23 31.55
C ALA A 267 -9.46 -26.70 31.25
#